data_AF-A0A0P7YI61-F1
#
_entry.id   AF-A0A0P7YI61-F1
#
_cell.length_a   1.000
_cell.length_b   1.000
_cell.length_c   1.000
_cell.angle_alpha   90.00
_cell.angle_beta   90.00
_cell.angle_gamma   90.00
#
_symmetry.space_group_name_H-M   'P 1'
#
loop_
_entity.id
_entity.type
_entity.pdbx_description
1 polymer ?
#
loop_
_entity_poly.entity_id
_entity_poly.type
_entity_poly.pdbx_seq_one_letter_code
_entity_poly.pdbx_strand_id
1 'polypeptide(L)'
;MIRNIIAVTTVALLLGASAASAITLQFDSSATSSNTPATGASGTATLAFSDVGTNQAQIDVSVENTTDASTFGAGATVSKLTGFAFSLLSGTSLASISTTGAFLDYAFASAVSLPPFGSFDVAWGDNSNFQGGGPGGALPEGQIDTGLKAIVNVGSLYTAATLESAYLAAFNDDSDDIGAVMRFQSVNAGSGSDKLLYGGVRACRV
;
A
#
# COMPACT_ATOMS: atom_id res chain seq x y z
N MET A 1 23.49 64.96 -7.62
CA MET A 1 23.84 63.59 -7.20
C MET A 1 22.69 62.67 -7.61
N ILE A 2 22.84 61.92 -8.69
CA ILE A 2 21.80 61.00 -9.20
C ILE A 2 22.17 59.60 -8.69
N ARG A 3 21.28 58.99 -7.90
CA ARG A 3 21.45 57.63 -7.37
C ARG A 3 20.84 56.64 -8.36
N ASN A 4 21.68 55.88 -9.06
CA ASN A 4 21.27 54.73 -9.85
C ASN A 4 20.90 53.60 -8.89
N ILE A 5 19.62 53.22 -8.87
CA ILE A 5 19.15 52.01 -8.19
C ILE A 5 19.19 50.88 -9.23
N ILE A 6 20.14 49.97 -9.08
CA ILE A 6 20.19 48.72 -9.86
C ILE A 6 19.22 47.75 -9.17
N ALA A 7 18.07 47.52 -9.80
CA ALA A 7 17.13 46.49 -9.37
C ALA A 7 17.68 45.11 -9.78
N VAL A 8 18.30 44.40 -8.83
CA VAL A 8 18.63 42.98 -9.00
C VAL A 8 17.34 42.20 -8.91
N THR A 9 16.88 41.66 -10.03
CA THR A 9 15.72 40.77 -10.08
C THR A 9 16.22 39.36 -9.75
N THR A 10 16.04 38.93 -8.51
CA THR A 10 16.27 37.53 -8.12
C THR A 10 15.20 36.66 -8.75
N VAL A 11 15.58 35.88 -9.77
CA VAL A 11 14.77 34.76 -10.25
C VAL A 11 14.88 33.66 -9.19
N ALA A 12 13.89 33.57 -8.30
CA ALA A 12 13.73 32.41 -7.45
C ALA A 12 13.31 31.25 -8.36
N LEU A 13 14.21 30.28 -8.57
CA LEU A 13 13.79 28.97 -9.05
C LEU A 13 12.86 28.40 -7.98
N LEU A 14 11.55 28.45 -8.23
CA LEU A 14 10.64 27.53 -7.58
C LEU A 14 11.06 26.13 -8.04
N LEU A 15 11.82 25.44 -7.21
CA LEU A 15 11.86 23.99 -7.19
C LEU A 15 10.41 23.56 -6.92
N GLY A 16 9.63 23.40 -7.99
CA GLY A 16 8.33 22.78 -7.91
C GLY A 16 8.56 21.43 -7.25
N ALA A 17 8.03 21.25 -6.04
CA ALA A 17 7.87 19.94 -5.47
C ALA A 17 7.11 19.14 -6.53
N SER A 18 7.80 18.18 -7.16
CA SER A 18 7.13 17.19 -8.00
C SER A 18 6.04 16.59 -7.12
N ALA A 19 4.78 16.65 -7.58
CA ALA A 19 3.69 15.98 -6.89
C ALA A 19 4.12 14.56 -6.55
N ALA A 20 3.90 14.15 -5.29
CA ALA A 20 4.16 12.77 -4.89
C ALA A 20 3.35 11.87 -5.84
N SER A 21 4.03 11.07 -6.65
CA SER A 21 3.35 10.18 -7.57
C SER A 21 2.84 9.00 -6.75
N ALA A 22 1.53 8.76 -6.81
CA ALA A 22 0.89 7.72 -6.02
C ALA A 22 0.06 6.77 -6.89
N ILE A 23 0.00 5.52 -6.46
CA ILE A 23 -0.87 4.49 -7.04
C ILE A 23 -1.88 4.07 -5.98
N THR A 24 -3.15 3.98 -6.35
CA THR A 24 -4.16 3.35 -5.51
C THR A 24 -4.53 1.96 -6.02
N LEU A 25 -4.48 0.99 -5.13
CA LEU A 25 -4.94 -0.38 -5.30
C LEU A 25 -6.31 -0.51 -4.63
N GLN A 26 -7.30 -0.95 -5.39
CA GLN A 26 -8.66 -1.18 -4.88
C GLN A 26 -8.87 -2.69 -4.68
N PHE A 27 -9.12 -3.09 -3.43
CA PHE A 27 -9.48 -4.45 -3.05
C PHE A 27 -11.00 -4.55 -2.95
N ASP A 28 -11.65 -4.48 -4.12
CA ASP A 28 -13.11 -4.50 -4.27
C ASP A 28 -13.58 -5.78 -4.99
N SER A 29 -14.68 -5.69 -5.75
CA SER A 29 -15.15 -6.76 -6.62
C SER A 29 -14.17 -7.31 -7.67
N SER A 30 -13.11 -6.60 -8.00
CA SER A 30 -12.04 -7.12 -8.85
C SER A 30 -11.01 -7.96 -8.10
N ALA A 31 -11.01 -7.94 -6.76
CA ALA A 31 -10.08 -8.74 -5.96
C ALA A 31 -10.50 -10.21 -5.87
N THR A 32 -9.51 -11.09 -5.76
CA THR A 32 -9.75 -12.52 -5.51
C THR A 32 -9.86 -12.76 -4.01
N SER A 33 -11.03 -13.23 -3.57
CA SER A 33 -11.27 -13.62 -2.17
C SER A 33 -10.80 -15.03 -1.89
N SER A 34 -10.29 -15.27 -0.68
CA SER A 34 -9.99 -16.63 -0.18
C SER A 34 -11.24 -17.44 0.19
N ASN A 35 -12.42 -16.81 0.17
CA ASN A 35 -13.69 -17.45 0.47
C ASN A 35 -14.53 -17.64 -0.81
N THR A 36 -15.37 -18.68 -0.80
CA THR A 36 -16.35 -18.92 -1.87
C THR A 36 -17.70 -19.24 -1.22
N PRO A 37 -18.71 -18.33 -1.30
CA PRO A 37 -18.65 -17.01 -1.95
C PRO A 37 -17.76 -16.01 -1.19
N ALA A 38 -17.33 -14.95 -1.88
CA ALA A 38 -16.59 -13.85 -1.25
C ALA A 38 -17.43 -13.17 -0.15
N THR A 39 -16.77 -12.73 0.93
CA THR A 39 -17.48 -12.25 2.14
C THR A 39 -18.04 -10.83 2.01
N GLY A 40 -17.43 -10.01 1.14
CA GLY A 40 -17.74 -8.60 0.98
C GLY A 40 -16.87 -7.64 1.77
N ALA A 41 -15.85 -8.12 2.47
CA ALA A 41 -14.79 -7.24 2.94
C ALA A 41 -14.15 -6.49 1.76
N SER A 42 -13.72 -5.25 1.99
CA SER A 42 -13.03 -4.45 0.98
C SER A 42 -12.07 -3.45 1.62
N GLY A 43 -11.11 -2.96 0.83
CA GLY A 43 -10.18 -1.92 1.27
C GLY A 43 -9.49 -1.22 0.11
N THR A 44 -8.76 -0.17 0.42
CA THR A 44 -7.87 0.51 -0.54
C THR A 44 -6.47 0.62 0.04
N ALA A 45 -5.46 0.54 -0.82
CA ALA A 45 -4.08 0.84 -0.45
C ALA A 45 -3.53 1.90 -1.40
N THR A 46 -3.00 2.99 -0.86
CA THR A 46 -2.31 4.03 -1.64
C THR A 46 -0.83 3.94 -1.37
N LEU A 47 -0.04 3.79 -2.44
CA LEU A 47 1.42 3.72 -2.44
C LEU A 47 1.94 5.03 -3.02
N ALA A 48 2.55 5.88 -2.19
CA ALA A 48 3.18 7.13 -2.61
C ALA A 48 4.70 6.97 -2.66
N PHE A 49 5.31 7.44 -3.74
CA PHE A 49 6.72 7.21 -4.02
C PHE A 49 7.54 8.49 -3.88
N SER A 50 8.68 8.41 -3.19
CA SER A 50 9.62 9.53 -3.04
C SER A 50 11.08 9.08 -3.08
N ASP A 51 11.96 9.92 -3.62
CA ASP A 51 13.40 9.67 -3.60
C ASP A 51 13.96 10.02 -2.20
N VAL A 52 14.70 9.10 -1.58
CA VAL A 52 15.24 9.27 -0.21
C VAL A 52 16.75 9.06 -0.09
N GLY A 53 17.41 8.78 -1.21
CA GLY A 53 18.87 8.66 -1.27
C GLY A 53 19.35 8.20 -2.63
N THR A 54 20.66 8.03 -2.76
CA THR A 54 21.23 7.42 -3.96
C THR A 54 20.75 5.99 -4.08
N ASN A 55 20.09 5.65 -5.20
CA ASN A 55 19.58 4.32 -5.48
C ASN A 55 18.56 3.81 -4.44
N GLN A 56 17.82 4.73 -3.81
CA GLN A 56 16.80 4.39 -2.81
C GLN A 56 15.54 5.21 -3.02
N ALA A 57 14.41 4.51 -3.02
CA ALA A 57 13.08 5.10 -3.04
C ALA A 57 12.31 4.66 -1.80
N GLN A 58 11.54 5.58 -1.24
CA GLN A 58 10.58 5.32 -0.17
C GLN A 58 9.20 5.12 -0.79
N ILE A 59 8.50 4.12 -0.28
CA ILE A 59 7.09 3.86 -0.53
C ILE A 59 6.37 4.13 0.79
N ASP A 60 5.65 5.25 0.85
CA ASP A 60 4.71 5.54 1.92
C ASP A 60 3.38 4.87 1.58
N VAL A 61 2.91 4.02 2.47
CA VAL A 61 1.66 3.26 2.29
C VAL A 61 0.61 3.79 3.24
N SER A 62 -0.59 4.00 2.71
CA SER A 62 -1.81 4.22 3.47
C SER A 62 -2.82 3.14 3.11
N VAL A 63 -3.50 2.59 4.11
CA VAL A 63 -4.52 1.56 3.90
C VAL A 63 -5.84 1.99 4.52
N GLU A 64 -6.93 1.77 3.82
CA GLU A 64 -8.28 2.05 4.28
C GLU A 64 -9.10 0.76 4.31
N ASN A 65 -9.84 0.54 5.38
CA ASN A 65 -10.85 -0.51 5.41
C ASN A 65 -12.18 0.07 4.94
N THR A 66 -12.59 -0.28 3.72
CA THR A 66 -13.79 0.27 3.07
C THR A 66 -14.99 -0.68 3.13
N THR A 67 -14.95 -1.69 4.01
CA THR A 67 -15.98 -2.74 4.07
C THR A 67 -17.40 -2.18 4.25
N ASP A 68 -17.58 -1.00 4.82
CA ASP A 68 -18.87 -0.33 4.99
C ASP A 68 -19.28 0.57 3.81
N ALA A 69 -18.37 0.86 2.87
CA ALA A 69 -18.55 1.83 1.80
C ALA A 69 -19.10 1.24 0.49
N SER A 70 -19.00 -0.09 0.30
CA SER A 70 -19.53 -0.76 -0.90
C SER A 70 -19.86 -2.23 -0.65
N THR A 71 -20.92 -2.75 -1.28
CA THR A 71 -21.32 -4.15 -1.14
C THR A 71 -20.61 -5.01 -2.19
N PHE A 72 -19.47 -5.60 -1.84
CA PHE A 72 -18.90 -6.74 -2.58
C PHE A 72 -19.48 -8.06 -2.03
N GLY A 73 -19.59 -9.11 -2.85
CA GLY A 73 -19.90 -10.47 -2.36
C GLY A 73 -21.14 -10.59 -1.44
N ALA A 74 -21.02 -11.38 -0.36
CA ALA A 74 -22.09 -11.58 0.63
C ALA A 74 -22.45 -10.33 1.47
N GLY A 75 -21.90 -9.16 1.11
CA GLY A 75 -22.31 -7.86 1.64
C GLY A 75 -21.86 -7.64 3.07
N ALA A 76 -20.56 -7.80 3.32
CA ALA A 76 -20.03 -7.39 4.61
C ALA A 76 -20.27 -5.91 4.87
N THR A 77 -20.68 -5.59 6.10
CA THR A 77 -20.87 -4.20 6.56
C THR A 77 -19.92 -3.86 7.70
N VAL A 78 -19.26 -4.85 8.27
CA VAL A 78 -18.27 -4.71 9.35
C VAL A 78 -17.13 -5.70 9.12
N SER A 79 -15.90 -5.24 9.33
CA SER A 79 -14.69 -6.07 9.34
C SER A 79 -13.55 -5.32 10.04
N LYS A 80 -12.48 -6.02 10.39
CA LYS A 80 -11.22 -5.44 10.84
C LYS A 80 -10.09 -5.81 9.88
N LEU A 81 -9.41 -4.81 9.33
CA LEU A 81 -8.22 -5.02 8.50
C LEU A 81 -7.02 -5.23 9.43
N THR A 82 -6.43 -6.43 9.34
CA THR A 82 -5.37 -6.92 10.23
C THR A 82 -3.99 -6.94 9.58
N GLY A 83 -3.92 -6.78 8.26
CA GLY A 83 -2.64 -6.73 7.57
C GLY A 83 -2.75 -6.36 6.10
N PHE A 84 -1.66 -5.79 5.60
CA PHE A 84 -1.44 -5.48 4.19
C PHE A 84 -0.03 -5.90 3.81
N ALA A 85 0.12 -6.51 2.63
CA ALA A 85 1.42 -6.84 2.08
C ALA A 85 1.46 -6.72 0.56
N PHE A 86 2.65 -6.54 0.00
CA PHE A 86 2.88 -6.52 -1.44
C PHE A 86 4.27 -7.05 -1.81
N SER A 87 4.42 -7.49 -3.06
CA SER A 87 5.68 -7.99 -3.61
C SER A 87 6.57 -6.86 -4.12
N LEU A 88 7.88 -7.04 -4.00
CA LEU A 88 8.85 -6.15 -4.61
C LEU A 88 9.00 -6.46 -6.11
N LEU A 89 9.24 -5.42 -6.90
CA LEU A 89 9.56 -5.60 -8.31
C LEU A 89 10.89 -6.36 -8.46
N SER A 90 10.99 -7.22 -9.48
CA SER A 90 12.23 -7.93 -9.79
C SER A 90 13.40 -6.95 -9.97
N GLY A 91 14.55 -7.29 -9.38
CA GLY A 91 15.74 -6.42 -9.38
C GLY A 91 15.73 -5.31 -8.32
N THR A 92 14.71 -5.24 -7.47
CA THR A 92 14.68 -4.38 -6.28
C THR A 92 14.84 -5.20 -5.00
N SER A 93 15.18 -4.55 -3.87
CA SER A 93 15.26 -5.22 -2.57
C SER A 93 14.87 -4.31 -1.42
N LEU A 94 14.31 -4.88 -0.36
CA LEU A 94 13.95 -4.12 0.83
C LEU A 94 15.23 -3.65 1.56
N ALA A 95 15.37 -2.33 1.72
CA ALA A 95 16.45 -1.74 2.51
C ALA A 95 16.04 -1.60 3.99
N SER A 96 14.82 -1.10 4.22
CA SER A 96 14.23 -1.01 5.56
C SER A 96 12.71 -0.94 5.48
N ILE A 97 12.05 -1.28 6.58
CA ILE A 97 10.60 -1.18 6.75
C ILE A 97 10.31 -0.68 8.15
N SER A 98 9.30 0.17 8.28
CA SER A 98 8.88 0.71 9.57
C SER A 98 7.39 1.04 9.55
N THR A 99 6.83 1.23 10.73
CA THR A 99 5.47 1.71 10.90
C THR A 99 5.39 2.63 12.11
N THR A 100 4.60 3.69 11.97
CA THR A 100 4.05 4.47 13.08
C THR A 100 2.52 4.44 13.04
N GLY A 101 1.95 3.48 12.32
CA GLY A 101 0.52 3.28 12.17
C GLY A 101 -0.14 2.97 13.50
N ALA A 102 -1.39 3.40 13.63
CA ALA A 102 -2.15 3.22 14.86
C ALA A 102 -2.74 1.80 14.98
N PHE A 103 -2.88 1.10 13.85
CA PHE A 103 -3.57 -0.20 13.77
C PHE A 103 -2.66 -1.30 13.22
N LEU A 104 -1.96 -1.05 12.11
CA LEU A 104 -0.90 -1.91 11.59
C LEU A 104 0.43 -1.48 12.22
N ASP A 105 0.55 -1.81 13.50
CA ASP A 105 1.61 -1.37 14.42
C ASP A 105 2.91 -2.19 14.33
N TYR A 106 2.94 -3.21 13.47
CA TYR A 106 4.12 -4.04 13.25
C TYR A 106 4.52 -4.11 11.78
N ALA A 107 5.81 -3.87 11.51
CA ALA A 107 6.43 -4.01 10.20
C ALA A 107 7.27 -5.29 10.15
N PHE A 108 7.04 -6.15 9.16
CA PHE A 108 7.77 -7.41 9.03
C PHE A 108 9.04 -7.21 8.20
N ALA A 109 10.20 -7.43 8.82
CA ALA A 109 11.52 -7.27 8.18
C ALA A 109 11.90 -8.41 7.21
N SER A 110 11.00 -9.38 7.02
CA SER A 110 11.18 -10.51 6.12
C SER A 110 9.86 -10.83 5.42
N ALA A 111 9.95 -11.50 4.27
CA ALA A 111 8.78 -11.92 3.54
C ALA A 111 7.79 -12.69 4.42
N VAL A 112 6.50 -12.42 4.22
CA VAL A 112 5.40 -13.08 4.92
C VAL A 112 4.65 -13.99 3.97
N SER A 113 4.17 -15.12 4.46
CA SER A 113 3.27 -15.98 3.69
C SER A 113 1.81 -15.70 4.05
N LEU A 114 0.90 -15.77 3.08
CA LEU A 114 -0.53 -15.71 3.32
C LEU A 114 -1.29 -16.67 2.38
N PRO A 115 -1.30 -17.98 2.69
CA PRO A 115 -2.03 -18.95 1.88
C PRO A 115 -3.53 -18.59 1.78
N PRO A 116 -4.20 -18.81 0.64
CA PRO A 116 -3.71 -19.52 -0.55
C PRO A 116 -2.84 -18.69 -1.50
N PHE A 117 -2.61 -17.40 -1.22
CA PHE A 117 -2.03 -16.44 -2.16
C PHE A 117 -0.49 -16.34 -2.15
N GLY A 118 0.20 -17.31 -1.55
CA GLY A 118 1.67 -17.37 -1.59
C GLY A 118 2.35 -16.47 -0.57
N SER A 119 3.37 -15.72 -1.00
CA SER A 119 4.26 -14.93 -0.15
C SER A 119 4.49 -13.53 -0.71
N PHE A 120 4.75 -12.58 0.18
CA PHE A 120 4.91 -11.16 -0.13
C PHE A 120 6.12 -10.59 0.60
N ASP A 121 6.85 -9.68 -0.03
CA ASP A 121 8.15 -9.19 0.42
C ASP A 121 8.05 -8.08 1.47
N VAL A 122 7.02 -7.25 1.38
CA VAL A 122 6.80 -6.09 2.26
C VAL A 122 5.46 -6.27 2.95
N ALA A 123 5.43 -6.18 4.28
CA ALA A 123 4.20 -6.39 5.02
C ALA A 123 4.11 -5.60 6.33
N TRP A 124 2.89 -5.17 6.64
CA TRP A 124 2.49 -4.65 7.94
C TRP A 124 1.30 -5.43 8.47
N GLY A 125 1.25 -5.60 9.79
CA GLY A 125 0.18 -6.30 10.47
C GLY A 125 -0.09 -5.73 11.85
N ASP A 126 -1.27 -6.03 12.36
CA ASP A 126 -1.69 -5.76 13.73
C ASP A 126 -0.99 -6.75 14.69
N ASN A 127 -0.45 -6.21 15.79
CA ASN A 127 0.06 -6.95 16.94
C ASN A 127 1.08 -8.04 16.58
N SER A 128 2.01 -7.72 15.68
CA SER A 128 3.06 -8.63 15.18
C SER A 128 2.54 -9.92 14.53
N ASN A 129 1.28 -9.94 14.09
CA ASN A 129 0.67 -11.15 13.57
C ASN A 129 0.05 -10.98 12.18
N PHE A 130 0.76 -11.48 11.17
CA PHE A 130 0.27 -11.40 9.79
C PHE A 130 -0.71 -12.54 9.43
N GLN A 131 -0.47 -13.77 9.93
CA GLN A 131 -1.24 -14.95 9.52
C GLN A 131 -2.35 -15.35 10.50
N GLY A 132 -2.21 -14.99 11.77
CA GLY A 132 -3.07 -15.37 12.89
C GLY A 132 -3.51 -14.17 13.72
N GLY A 133 -3.84 -14.40 14.99
CA GLY A 133 -4.26 -13.34 15.92
C GLY A 133 -5.76 -13.10 15.89
N GLY A 134 -6.24 -12.25 16.78
CA GLY A 134 -7.64 -11.79 16.81
C GLY A 134 -7.78 -10.37 16.25
N PRO A 135 -9.01 -9.84 16.14
CA PRO A 135 -9.29 -8.50 15.63
C PRO A 135 -8.97 -7.36 16.62
N GLY A 136 -8.33 -7.67 17.75
CA GLY A 136 -8.21 -6.74 18.87
C GLY A 136 -7.10 -5.73 18.66
N GLY A 137 -7.45 -4.55 18.12
CA GLY A 137 -6.50 -3.48 17.77
C GLY A 137 -6.46 -3.17 16.27
N ALA A 138 -6.97 -4.09 15.45
CA ALA A 138 -7.01 -3.97 14.00
C ALA A 138 -7.91 -2.84 13.46
N LEU A 139 -7.61 -2.40 12.24
CA LEU A 139 -8.19 -1.22 11.60
C LEU A 139 -9.70 -1.40 11.35
N PRO A 140 -10.57 -0.59 12.01
CA PRO A 140 -12.01 -0.61 11.78
C PRO A 140 -12.40 -0.24 10.35
N GLU A 141 -13.57 -0.71 9.94
CA GLU A 141 -14.32 -0.17 8.82
C GLU A 141 -14.45 1.36 8.88
N GLY A 142 -14.33 2.03 7.73
CA GLY A 142 -14.36 3.48 7.59
C GLY A 142 -13.13 4.22 8.12
N GLN A 143 -12.08 3.51 8.55
CA GLN A 143 -10.84 4.10 9.05
C GLN A 143 -9.68 3.89 8.07
N ILE A 144 -8.72 4.82 8.16
CA ILE A 144 -7.47 4.80 7.40
C ILE A 144 -6.31 4.66 8.39
N ASP A 145 -5.36 3.79 8.06
CA ASP A 145 -4.04 3.77 8.69
C ASP A 145 -2.98 4.38 7.76
N THR A 146 -2.02 5.07 8.37
CA THR A 146 -0.94 5.79 7.67
C THR A 146 0.38 5.59 8.40
N GLY A 147 1.48 6.09 7.82
CA GLY A 147 2.80 5.97 8.46
C GLY A 147 3.43 4.58 8.30
N LEU A 148 2.93 3.79 7.36
CA LEU A 148 3.54 2.54 6.90
C LEU A 148 4.60 2.88 5.86
N LYS A 149 5.86 2.51 6.08
CA LYS A 149 6.97 2.96 5.22
C LYS A 149 7.92 1.84 4.87
N ALA A 150 8.22 1.70 3.58
CA ALA A 150 9.26 0.82 3.09
C ALA A 150 10.28 1.62 2.29
N ILE A 151 11.56 1.45 2.59
CA ILE A 151 12.65 1.94 1.76
C ILE A 151 13.15 0.77 0.92
N VAL A 152 13.19 0.97 -0.39
CA VAL A 152 13.58 -0.03 -1.37
C VAL A 152 14.88 0.41 -2.01
N ASN A 153 15.86 -0.49 -2.08
CA ASN A 153 17.02 -0.31 -2.94
C ASN A 153 16.56 -0.48 -4.38
N VAL A 154 16.68 0.61 -5.13
CA VAL A 154 16.31 0.67 -6.53
C VAL A 154 17.59 0.90 -7.30
N GLY A 155 17.96 0.00 -8.21
CA GLY A 155 19.23 0.09 -8.94
C GLY A 155 19.42 1.46 -9.62
N SER A 156 20.61 1.74 -10.17
CA SER A 156 20.99 3.07 -10.70
C SER A 156 20.10 3.66 -11.81
N LEU A 157 19.08 2.92 -12.27
CA LEU A 157 18.15 3.33 -13.31
C LEU A 157 16.78 3.78 -12.77
N TYR A 158 16.51 3.56 -11.48
CA TYR A 158 15.21 3.84 -10.89
C TYR A 158 15.25 5.10 -10.02
N THR A 159 14.51 6.12 -10.45
CA THR A 159 13.94 7.18 -9.61
C THR A 159 12.61 6.72 -9.01
N ALA A 160 12.10 7.42 -7.99
CA ALA A 160 10.78 7.20 -7.44
C ALA A 160 9.67 7.22 -8.52
N ALA A 161 9.74 8.14 -9.48
CA ALA A 161 8.77 8.24 -10.58
C ALA A 161 8.82 7.03 -11.54
N THR A 162 10.02 6.52 -11.84
CA THR A 162 10.16 5.31 -12.66
C THR A 162 9.76 4.05 -11.90
N LEU A 163 9.98 4.01 -10.59
CA LEU A 163 9.55 2.89 -9.75
C LEU A 163 8.01 2.85 -9.67
N GLU A 164 7.38 4.00 -9.46
CA GLU A 164 5.92 4.15 -9.49
C GLU A 164 5.37 3.70 -10.85
N SER A 165 5.93 4.19 -11.96
CA SER A 165 5.49 3.76 -13.30
C SER A 165 5.65 2.24 -13.53
N ALA A 166 6.71 1.63 -12.97
CA ALA A 166 6.92 0.19 -13.04
C ALA A 166 5.90 -0.59 -12.19
N TYR A 167 5.59 -0.13 -10.98
CA TYR A 167 4.54 -0.73 -10.15
C TYR A 167 3.17 -0.60 -10.81
N LEU A 168 2.85 0.57 -11.38
CA LEU A 168 1.58 0.80 -12.06
C LEU A 168 1.42 -0.14 -13.27
N ALA A 169 2.49 -0.34 -14.04
CA ALA A 169 2.48 -1.27 -15.15
C ALA A 169 2.31 -2.71 -14.66
N ALA A 170 3.10 -3.14 -13.67
CA ALA A 170 3.09 -4.50 -13.16
C ALA A 170 1.77 -4.87 -12.44
N PHE A 171 1.12 -3.93 -11.75
CA PHE A 171 -0.20 -4.15 -11.16
C PHE A 171 -1.35 -4.14 -12.19
N ASN A 172 -1.09 -3.73 -13.43
CA ASN A 172 -2.06 -3.79 -14.53
C ASN A 172 -1.66 -4.83 -15.61
N ASP A 173 -0.59 -5.60 -15.36
CA ASP A 173 -0.19 -6.70 -16.21
C ASP A 173 -0.80 -7.99 -15.65
N ASP A 174 -1.21 -8.89 -16.53
CA ASP A 174 -1.75 -10.21 -16.18
C ASP A 174 -0.62 -11.23 -15.89
N SER A 175 0.64 -10.78 -15.89
CA SER A 175 1.77 -11.58 -15.44
C SER A 175 1.78 -11.63 -13.90
N ASP A 176 1.77 -12.83 -13.32
CA ASP A 176 1.78 -13.09 -11.87
C ASP A 176 3.08 -12.61 -11.15
N ASP A 177 3.81 -11.64 -11.71
CA ASP A 177 5.14 -11.23 -11.29
C ASP A 177 5.11 -10.40 -9.99
N ILE A 178 4.02 -9.69 -9.70
CA ILE A 178 3.81 -8.99 -8.42
C ILE A 178 2.38 -9.16 -7.91
N GLY A 179 2.21 -9.14 -6.60
CA GLY A 179 0.90 -9.16 -5.97
C GLY A 179 0.81 -8.20 -4.79
N ALA A 180 -0.41 -7.85 -4.40
CA ALA A 180 -0.71 -7.18 -3.15
C ALA A 180 -1.90 -7.86 -2.48
N VAL A 181 -1.91 -7.90 -1.15
CA VAL A 181 -2.91 -8.63 -0.39
C VAL A 181 -3.35 -7.85 0.84
N MET A 182 -4.63 -7.98 1.18
CA MET A 182 -5.19 -7.52 2.44
C MET A 182 -5.77 -8.69 3.22
N ARG A 183 -5.66 -8.63 4.55
CA ARG A 183 -6.24 -9.61 5.46
C ARG A 183 -7.27 -8.96 6.37
N PHE A 184 -8.46 -9.55 6.40
CA PHE A 184 -9.59 -9.13 7.23
C PHE A 184 -9.95 -10.20 8.25
N GLN A 185 -10.39 -9.74 9.41
CA GLN A 185 -11.01 -10.55 10.45
C GLN A 185 -12.33 -9.95 10.90
N SER A 186 -13.10 -10.71 11.67
CA SER A 186 -14.39 -10.29 12.19
C SER A 186 -15.35 -9.78 11.13
N VAL A 187 -15.32 -10.43 9.96
CA VAL A 187 -16.21 -10.07 8.86
C VAL A 187 -17.64 -10.45 9.23
N ASN A 188 -18.56 -9.48 9.20
CA ASN A 188 -19.98 -9.64 9.56
C ASN A 188 -20.26 -10.28 10.94
N ALA A 189 -19.80 -9.62 12.01
CA ALA A 189 -20.08 -9.94 13.41
C ALA A 189 -19.70 -11.36 13.89
N GLY A 190 -19.00 -12.16 13.07
CA GLY A 190 -18.55 -13.52 13.40
C GLY A 190 -17.03 -13.66 13.58
N SER A 191 -16.56 -14.90 13.75
CA SER A 191 -15.12 -15.27 13.71
C SER A 191 -14.58 -15.42 12.28
N GLY A 192 -15.35 -15.00 11.27
CA GLY A 192 -14.98 -15.09 9.87
C GLY A 192 -13.75 -14.24 9.55
N SER A 193 -12.87 -14.79 8.72
CA SER A 193 -11.71 -14.09 8.17
C SER A 193 -11.77 -14.11 6.66
N ASP A 194 -11.28 -13.05 6.02
CA ASP A 194 -11.10 -13.02 4.57
C ASP A 194 -9.71 -12.53 4.21
N LYS A 195 -9.26 -12.92 3.03
CA LYS A 195 -8.03 -12.46 2.42
C LYS A 195 -8.40 -12.06 1.01
N LEU A 196 -7.95 -10.89 0.60
CA LEU A 196 -8.20 -10.35 -0.73
C LEU A 196 -6.87 -10.18 -1.43
N LEU A 197 -6.65 -10.96 -2.50
CA LEU A 197 -5.55 -10.74 -3.45
C LEU A 197 -6.01 -9.70 -4.47
N TYR A 198 -5.19 -8.68 -4.68
CA TYR A 198 -5.45 -7.63 -5.66
C TYR A 198 -5.56 -8.23 -7.07
N GLY A 199 -6.66 -7.93 -7.78
CA GLY A 199 -6.88 -8.39 -9.15
C GLY A 199 -6.52 -7.29 -10.15
N GLY A 200 -5.45 -7.52 -10.91
CA GLY A 200 -4.65 -6.53 -11.63
C GLY A 200 -5.30 -5.77 -12.80
N VAL A 201 -6.41 -5.05 -12.59
CA VAL A 201 -7.08 -4.30 -13.67
C VAL A 201 -7.54 -2.89 -13.27
N ARG A 202 -7.11 -2.38 -12.09
CA ARG A 202 -7.63 -1.12 -11.52
C ARG A 202 -6.60 -0.30 -10.75
N ALA A 203 -5.30 -0.40 -11.08
CA ALA A 203 -4.31 0.45 -10.44
C ALA A 203 -4.37 1.80 -11.16
N CYS A 204 -4.73 2.86 -10.44
CA CYS A 204 -4.81 4.21 -10.99
C CYS A 204 -3.76 5.12 -10.37
N ARG A 205 -3.21 6.00 -11.20
CA ARG A 205 -2.40 7.12 -10.72
C ARG A 205 -3.34 8.17 -10.12
N VAL A 206 -2.95 8.71 -8.96
CA VAL A 206 -3.68 9.77 -8.25
C VAL A 206 -2.83 11.02 -8.13
#